data_AF-A0A8T4MXK4-F1
#
_entry.id   AF-A0A8T4MXK4-F1
#
_cell.length_a   1.000
_cell.length_b   1.000
_cell.length_c   1.000
_cell.angle_alpha   90.00
_cell.angle_beta   90.00
_cell.angle_gamma   90.00
#
_symmetry.space_group_name_H-M   'P 1'
#
loop_
_entity.id
_entity.type
_entity.pdbx_description
1 polymer ?
#
loop_
_entity_poly.entity_id
_entity_poly.type
_entity_poly.pdbx_seq_one_letter_code
_entity_poly.pdbx_strand_id
1 'polypeptide(L)' 'MGKVIVKNVVKRRPGHLYYVDGKGNVCEAVMARGGKKKRKASKKKPAKKKKGR' A
#
# COMPACT_ATOMS: atom_id res chain seq x y z
N MET A 1 -13.28 -4.75 -28.73
CA MET A 1 -13.91 -5.30 -27.52
C MET A 1 -12.85 -6.10 -26.75
N GLY A 2 -12.70 -5.87 -25.45
CA GLY A 2 -11.73 -6.62 -24.63
C GLY A 2 -12.18 -8.07 -24.42
N LYS A 3 -11.24 -9.02 -24.45
CA LYS A 3 -11.49 -10.44 -24.17
C LYS A 3 -10.96 -10.80 -22.78
N VAL A 4 -11.78 -11.44 -21.95
CA VAL A 4 -11.34 -12.01 -20.67
C VAL A 4 -10.50 -13.25 -20.96
N ILE A 5 -9.21 -13.21 -20.62
CA ILE A 5 -8.28 -14.32 -20.88
C ILE A 5 -8.36 -15.36 -19.75
N VAL A 6 -8.45 -14.92 -18.50
CA VAL A 6 -8.48 -15.80 -17.32
C VAL A 6 -9.39 -15.21 -16.24
N LYS A 7 -10.19 -16.07 -15.57
CA LYS A 7 -11.01 -15.70 -14.41
C LYS A 7 -10.34 -16.19 -13.12
N ASN A 8 -10.61 -15.53 -12.00
CA ASN A 8 -10.18 -15.95 -10.66
C ASN A 8 -8.67 -16.09 -10.46
N VAL A 9 -7.87 -15.24 -11.12
CA VAL A 9 -6.40 -15.26 -11.06
C VAL A 9 -5.86 -15.07 -9.63
N VAL A 10 -6.62 -14.38 -8.77
CA VAL A 10 -6.25 -14.14 -7.37
C VAL A 10 -7.37 -14.51 -6.41
N LYS A 11 -7.01 -15.16 -5.29
CA LYS A 11 -7.90 -15.37 -4.15
C LYS A 11 -7.86 -14.13 -3.26
N ARG A 12 -8.97 -13.40 -3.19
CA ARG A 12 -9.08 -12.18 -2.40
C ARG A 12 -9.27 -12.49 -0.92
N ARG A 13 -8.44 -11.87 -0.09
CA ARG A 13 -8.52 -11.98 1.37
C ARG A 13 -9.34 -10.83 1.95
N PRO A 14 -10.17 -11.09 2.98
CA PRO A 14 -10.89 -10.02 3.66
C PRO A 14 -9.89 -9.06 4.33
N GLY A 15 -10.11 -7.76 4.21
CA GLY A 15 -9.21 -6.76 4.81
C GLY A 15 -8.07 -6.28 3.91
N HIS A 16 -7.97 -6.76 2.67
CA HIS A 16 -6.95 -6.36 1.71
C HIS A 16 -7.54 -5.59 0.52
N LEU A 17 -6.80 -4.59 0.03
CA LEU A 17 -7.05 -3.85 -1.19
C LEU A 17 -6.26 -4.49 -2.33
N TYR A 18 -6.94 -4.78 -3.43
CA TYR A 18 -6.34 -5.34 -4.65
C TYR A 18 -6.45 -4.32 -5.78
N TYR A 19 -5.33 -4.00 -6.43
CA TYR A 19 -5.28 -3.03 -7.52
C TYR A 19 -4.25 -3.45 -8.58
N VAL A 20 -4.35 -2.84 -9.77
CA VAL A 20 -3.40 -3.04 -10.85
C VAL A 20 -2.47 -1.83 -10.91
N ASP A 21 -1.16 -2.07 -10.92
CA ASP A 21 -0.17 -0.98 -11.07
C ASP A 21 -0.01 -0.57 -12.54
N GLY A 22 0.75 0.50 -12.79
CA GLY A 22 1.03 0.96 -14.16
C GLY A 22 1.80 -0.03 -15.02
N LYS A 23 2.40 -1.08 -14.42
CA LYS A 23 3.10 -2.16 -15.12
C LYS A 23 2.19 -3.35 -15.41
N GLY A 24 0.91 -3.31 -14.98
CA GLY A 24 -0.06 -4.37 -15.19
C GLY A 24 -0.03 -5.48 -14.13
N ASN A 25 0.68 -5.31 -13.02
CA ASN A 25 0.74 -6.31 -11.95
C ASN A 25 -0.43 -6.16 -10.99
N VAL A 26 -0.93 -7.28 -10.47
CA VAL A 26 -1.91 -7.29 -9.38
C VAL A 26 -1.19 -7.19 -8.04
N CYS A 27 -1.42 -6.09 -7.33
CA CYS A 27 -0.82 -5.80 -6.02
C CYS A 27 -1.85 -5.98 -4.89
N GLU A 28 -1.36 -6.30 -3.69
CA GLU A 28 -2.16 -6.48 -2.47
C GLU A 28 -1.65 -5.53 -1.36
N ALA A 29 -2.57 -4.82 -0.69
CA ALA A 29 -2.24 -3.96 0.45
C ALA A 29 -3.23 -4.14 1.60
N VAL A 30 -2.73 -4.16 2.86
CA VAL A 30 -3.60 -4.24 4.04
C VAL A 30 -4.37 -2.93 4.21
N MET A 31 -5.70 -3.00 4.25
CA MET A 31 -6.54 -1.82 4.42
C MET A 31 -6.39 -1.27 5.84
N ALA A 32 -6.17 0.04 5.94
CA ALA A 32 -6.27 0.76 7.20
C ALA A 32 -7.73 0.95 7.59
N ARG A 33 -8.41 -0.13 7.98
CA ARG A 33 -9.74 -0.05 8.59
C ARG A 33 -9.59 0.66 9.93
N GLY A 34 -10.46 1.63 10.21
CA GLY A 34 -10.41 2.48 11.39
C GLY A 34 -10.68 1.73 12.69
N GLY A 35 -9.74 0.89 13.13
CA GLY A 35 -9.88 0.02 14.30
C GLY A 35 -8.80 0.21 15.36
N LYS A 36 -7.78 1.03 15.11
CA LYS A 36 -6.82 1.54 16.11
C LYS A 36 -6.20 2.80 15.53
N LYS A 37 -6.45 3.94 16.18
CA LYS A 37 -5.75 5.21 15.91
C LYS A 37 -4.25 4.92 16.05
N LYS A 38 -3.53 4.68 14.94
CA LYS A 38 -2.06 4.68 14.96
C LYS A 38 -1.71 6.03 15.59
N ARG A 39 -1.16 6.02 16.82
CA ARG A 39 -0.45 7.20 17.35
C ARG A 39 0.45 7.62 16.21
N LYS A 40 0.31 8.87 15.74
CA LYS A 40 1.23 9.45 14.76
C LYS A 40 2.61 8.99 15.20
N ALA A 41 3.28 8.17 14.38
CA ALA A 41 4.68 7.89 14.60
C ALA A 41 5.29 9.26 14.76
N SER A 42 5.73 9.58 15.99
CA SER A 42 6.31 10.87 16.32
C SER A 42 7.30 11.14 15.22
N LYS A 43 7.02 12.16 14.38
CA LYS A 43 7.92 12.58 13.31
C LYS A 43 9.27 12.65 13.98
N LYS A 44 10.18 11.70 13.70
CA LYS A 44 11.56 11.84 14.15
C LYS A 44 11.97 13.16 13.52
N LYS A 45 12.24 14.17 14.36
CA LYS A 45 12.71 15.48 13.91
C LYS A 45 13.83 15.21 12.90
N PRO A 46 13.80 15.81 11.70
CA PRO A 46 14.95 15.70 10.82
C PRO A 46 16.15 16.21 11.61
N ALA A 47 17.11 15.32 11.88
CA ALA A 47 18.37 15.72 12.47
C ALA A 47 18.98 16.74 11.51
N LYS A 48 19.01 18.02 11.92
CA LYS A 48 19.70 19.08 11.18
C LYS A 48 21.11 18.56 10.91
N LYS A 49 21.43 18.29 9.64
CA LYS A 49 22.80 18.05 9.18
C LYS A 49 23.59 19.28 9.62
N LYS A 50 24.45 19.12 10.62
CA LYS A 50 25.31 20.20 11.13
C LYS A 50 26.28 20.52 9.99
N LYS A 51 26.18 21.73 9.46
CA LYS A 51 27.14 22.29 8.49
C LYS A 51 28.41 22.66 9.27
N GLY A 52 29.58 22.25 8.78
CA GLY A 52 30.89 22.74 9.22
C GLY A 52 31.82 21.65 9.74
N ARG A 53 32.91 21.38 9.03
CA ARG A 53 34.11 22.22 9.02
C ARG A 53 34.66 22.29 7.59
#